data_AF-A0A142BHP5-F1
#
_entry.id   AF-A0A142BHP5-F1
#
_cell.length_a   1.000
_cell.length_b   1.000
_cell.length_c   1.000
_cell.angle_alpha   90.00
_cell.angle_beta   90.00
_cell.angle_gamma   90.00
#
_symmetry.space_group_name_H-M   'P 1'
#
loop_
_entity.id
_entity.type
_entity.pdbx_description
1 polymer ?
#
loop_
_entity_poly.entity_id
_entity_poly.type
_entity_poly.pdbx_seq_one_letter_code
_entity_poly.pdbx_strand_id
1 'polypeptide(L)'
;MSDFTDLVNSLKPLAWYRLNETEGSTLKDSARFYDATATNVQLQQPFVLFPESIGAHFNGSSSLGETQVHSAMQVVSDLTIAALIKPTGTMSGSRYIFSCSSSGETQSTNYLWSLGIVDGKFRWFQEYSSGSNADAKGSSFTFELDKEYFYLAVRDSTNKVVNFYVNGVLEESKSYTYNPTGGEDNPITLGGVASGSNSFNGHAAELMLFDYQLTAEQVMALYSAGTNQTVINQYQVSGTIYEDGIPSEKDVIACTWETGELLARGRSNSVGDYQLIWDTYDKEVLVVAVDDWGTQWQPDTLYQTGDIIRPTTFTGYVYECTVSGTSDSNEPQWWIEPDEQQGTGTAQFKVKPFNRPLAHAPVKPVLVPES
;
A
#
# COMPACT_ATOMS: atom_id res chain seq x y z
N MET A 1 7.24 -24.64 4.00
CA MET A 1 7.72 -23.45 3.28
C MET A 1 6.56 -22.47 3.41
N SER A 2 6.74 -21.33 4.07
CA SER A 2 5.68 -20.32 4.11
C SER A 2 5.48 -19.82 2.68
N ASP A 3 4.24 -19.78 2.21
CA ASP A 3 3.93 -19.17 0.92
C ASP A 3 4.37 -17.68 0.93
N PHE A 4 4.67 -17.13 -0.24
CA PHE A 4 5.07 -15.72 -0.38
C PHE A 4 4.00 -14.80 0.21
N THR A 5 2.72 -15.07 -0.06
CA THR A 5 1.60 -14.33 0.49
C THR A 5 1.56 -14.38 2.02
N ASP A 6 1.72 -15.56 2.60
CA ASP A 6 1.77 -15.75 4.07
C ASP A 6 2.92 -14.97 4.71
N LEU A 7 4.10 -15.03 4.09
CA LEU A 7 5.27 -14.32 4.57
C LEU A 7 5.04 -12.80 4.53
N VAL A 8 4.55 -12.26 3.41
CA VAL A 8 4.25 -10.84 3.28
C VAL A 8 3.22 -10.41 4.34
N ASN A 9 2.13 -11.15 4.50
CA ASN A 9 1.11 -10.88 5.52
C ASN A 9 1.69 -10.91 6.94
N SER A 10 2.60 -11.83 7.23
CA SER A 10 3.26 -11.92 8.55
C SER A 10 4.13 -10.70 8.86
N LEU A 11 4.69 -10.07 7.82
CA LEU A 11 5.50 -8.84 7.92
C LEU A 11 4.65 -7.57 8.03
N LYS A 12 3.33 -7.67 7.88
CA LYS A 12 2.36 -6.59 8.09
C LYS A 12 2.73 -5.30 7.33
N PRO A 13 2.83 -5.33 6.00
CA PRO A 13 3.03 -4.12 5.22
C PRO A 13 1.94 -3.09 5.52
N LEU A 14 2.30 -1.83 5.39
CA LEU A 14 1.37 -0.71 5.44
C LEU A 14 0.52 -0.65 4.16
N ALA A 15 1.12 -0.96 3.01
CA ALA A 15 0.44 -1.12 1.72
C ALA A 15 1.14 -2.20 0.88
N TRP A 16 0.37 -2.96 0.09
CA TRP A 16 0.85 -3.99 -0.82
C TRP A 16 0.02 -4.06 -2.10
N TYR A 17 0.57 -3.53 -3.20
CA TYR A 17 -0.04 -3.59 -4.53
C TYR A 17 0.59 -4.73 -5.33
N ARG A 18 -0.16 -5.83 -5.46
CA ARG A 18 0.26 -6.98 -6.28
C ARG A 18 0.27 -6.65 -7.76
N LEU A 19 -0.67 -5.82 -8.20
CA LEU A 19 -0.90 -5.41 -9.60
C LEU A 19 -1.34 -6.58 -10.51
N ASN A 20 -2.02 -7.56 -9.93
CA ASN A 20 -2.43 -8.80 -10.58
C ASN A 20 -3.89 -8.77 -11.08
N GLU A 21 -4.53 -7.61 -11.11
CA GLU A 21 -5.90 -7.46 -11.58
C GLU A 21 -6.03 -7.89 -13.04
N THR A 22 -7.13 -8.56 -13.38
CA THR A 22 -7.39 -9.03 -14.75
C THR A 22 -7.93 -7.93 -15.65
N GLU A 23 -8.65 -6.97 -15.07
CA GLU A 23 -9.27 -5.85 -15.78
C GLU A 23 -9.61 -4.69 -14.81
N GLY A 24 -10.07 -3.57 -15.37
CA GLY A 24 -10.52 -2.41 -14.61
C GLY A 24 -9.43 -1.38 -14.34
N SER A 25 -9.77 -0.39 -13.51
CA SER A 25 -8.91 0.74 -13.16
C SER A 25 -8.63 0.84 -11.66
N THR A 26 -8.98 -0.17 -10.87
CA THR A 26 -8.71 -0.21 -9.43
C THR A 26 -7.55 -1.15 -9.18
N LEU A 27 -6.43 -0.62 -8.69
CA LEU A 27 -5.26 -1.38 -8.26
C LEU A 27 -5.38 -1.60 -6.75
N LYS A 28 -5.66 -2.83 -6.34
CA LYS A 28 -6.03 -3.15 -4.97
C LYS A 28 -4.81 -3.17 -4.06
N ASP A 29 -4.97 -2.54 -2.90
CA ASP A 29 -4.06 -2.73 -1.78
C ASP A 29 -4.46 -3.99 -0.99
N SER A 30 -3.62 -5.02 -1.07
CA SER A 30 -3.81 -6.31 -0.40
C SER A 30 -3.51 -6.27 1.10
N ALA A 31 -2.92 -5.17 1.61
CA ALA A 31 -2.58 -5.03 3.02
C ALA A 31 -3.73 -4.41 3.85
N ARG A 32 -4.29 -3.28 3.40
CA ARG A 32 -5.22 -2.47 4.19
C ARG A 32 -6.39 -1.83 3.44
N PHE A 33 -6.47 -1.86 2.11
CA PHE A 33 -7.50 -1.19 1.27
C PHE A 33 -7.22 0.26 0.87
N TYR A 34 -5.96 0.70 0.87
CA TYR A 34 -5.56 1.97 0.26
C TYR A 34 -5.47 1.87 -1.28
N ASP A 35 -6.57 1.50 -1.93
CA ASP A 35 -6.61 1.21 -3.37
C ASP A 35 -6.19 2.43 -4.22
N ALA A 36 -5.49 2.16 -5.33
CA ALA A 36 -5.09 3.18 -6.29
C ALA A 36 -5.96 3.14 -7.54
N THR A 37 -6.19 4.31 -8.14
CA THR A 37 -6.85 4.44 -9.44
C THR A 37 -5.82 4.44 -10.56
N ALA A 38 -5.94 3.51 -11.49
CA ALA A 38 -5.07 3.34 -12.64
C ALA A 38 -5.48 4.25 -13.81
N THR A 39 -4.50 4.95 -14.37
CA THR A 39 -4.60 5.71 -15.61
C THR A 39 -3.60 5.13 -16.62
N ASN A 40 -4.06 4.68 -17.78
CA ASN A 40 -3.22 4.11 -18.86
C ASN A 40 -2.26 2.98 -18.42
N VAL A 41 -2.59 2.23 -17.37
CA VAL A 41 -1.81 1.09 -16.92
C VAL A 41 -2.23 -0.16 -17.68
N GLN A 42 -1.27 -0.97 -18.15
CA GLN A 42 -1.55 -2.22 -18.85
C GLN A 42 -1.35 -3.40 -17.90
N LEU A 43 -2.43 -4.09 -17.54
CA LEU A 43 -2.40 -5.21 -16.59
C LEU A 43 -1.87 -6.51 -17.24
N GLN A 44 -1.80 -7.57 -16.43
CA GLN A 44 -1.54 -8.95 -16.87
C GLN A 44 -0.14 -9.15 -17.49
N GLN A 45 0.88 -8.58 -16.86
CA GLN A 45 2.28 -8.73 -17.26
C GLN A 45 2.99 -9.80 -16.42
N PRO A 46 3.37 -10.95 -16.98
CA PRO A 46 3.98 -12.02 -16.20
C PRO A 46 5.43 -11.70 -15.82
N PHE A 47 5.85 -12.26 -14.69
CA PHE A 47 7.24 -12.32 -14.25
C PHE A 47 7.74 -13.76 -14.24
N VAL A 48 9.04 -13.95 -14.50
CA VAL A 48 9.73 -15.25 -14.45
C VAL A 48 10.47 -15.41 -13.12
N LEU A 49 10.97 -14.31 -12.56
CA LEU A 49 11.72 -14.30 -11.30
C LEU A 49 10.84 -14.78 -10.15
N PHE A 50 9.61 -14.27 -10.06
CA PHE A 50 8.56 -14.73 -9.14
C PHE A 50 7.46 -15.37 -10.01
N PRO A 51 7.47 -16.70 -10.18
CA PRO A 51 6.67 -17.38 -11.20
C PRO A 51 5.16 -17.18 -11.12
N GLU A 52 4.61 -16.90 -9.94
CA GLU A 52 3.16 -16.69 -9.73
C GLU A 52 2.78 -15.21 -9.68
N SER A 53 3.76 -14.30 -9.76
CA SER A 53 3.50 -12.86 -9.79
C SER A 53 3.13 -12.41 -11.20
N ILE A 54 1.95 -11.83 -11.31
CA ILE A 54 1.46 -11.09 -12.48
C ILE A 54 1.36 -9.64 -12.08
N GLY A 55 1.95 -8.75 -12.88
CA GLY A 55 1.98 -7.32 -12.61
C GLY A 55 1.35 -6.48 -13.71
N ALA A 56 1.76 -5.21 -13.73
CA ALA A 56 1.33 -4.23 -14.69
C ALA A 56 2.52 -3.56 -15.40
N HIS A 57 2.30 -3.11 -16.63
CA HIS A 57 3.22 -2.29 -17.40
C HIS A 57 2.85 -0.81 -17.29
N PHE A 58 3.86 0.00 -16.95
CA PHE A 58 3.84 1.45 -16.96
C PHE A 58 4.65 1.95 -18.15
N ASN A 59 4.08 2.86 -18.93
CA ASN A 59 4.59 3.25 -20.24
C ASN A 59 5.69 4.34 -20.22
N GLY A 60 6.16 4.77 -19.04
CA GLY A 60 7.16 5.83 -18.91
C GLY A 60 6.67 7.25 -19.18
N SER A 61 5.35 7.45 -19.29
CA SER A 61 4.76 8.76 -19.58
C SER A 61 3.45 8.94 -18.82
N SER A 62 2.34 8.46 -19.37
CA SER A 62 0.98 8.68 -18.89
C SER A 62 0.40 7.55 -18.04
N SER A 63 1.13 6.44 -17.87
CA SER A 63 0.74 5.37 -16.95
C SER A 63 0.98 5.80 -15.51
N LEU A 64 -0.06 5.75 -14.67
CA LEU A 64 0.03 6.09 -13.25
C LEU A 64 -1.04 5.33 -12.46
N GLY A 65 -0.69 4.75 -11.32
CA GLY A 65 -1.65 4.45 -10.26
C GLY A 65 -1.61 5.57 -9.22
N GLU A 66 -2.75 6.07 -8.76
CA GLU A 66 -2.80 7.13 -7.75
C GLU A 66 -3.85 6.82 -6.67
N THR A 67 -3.46 6.89 -5.39
CA THR A 67 -4.37 6.72 -4.25
C THR A 67 -5.04 8.03 -3.87
N GLN A 68 -6.06 7.97 -3.00
CA GLN A 68 -6.40 9.13 -2.18
C GLN A 68 -5.25 9.43 -1.20
N VAL A 69 -5.27 10.63 -0.61
CA VAL A 69 -4.30 10.99 0.43
C VAL A 69 -4.65 10.22 1.70
N HIS A 70 -3.68 9.49 2.25
CA HIS A 70 -3.85 8.77 3.51
C HIS A 70 -2.72 9.14 4.47
N SER A 71 -3.09 9.75 5.60
CA SER A 71 -2.14 10.18 6.63
C SER A 71 -1.27 9.03 7.16
N ALA A 72 -1.85 7.82 7.23
CA ALA A 72 -1.13 6.60 7.63
C ALA A 72 0.11 6.32 6.77
N MET A 73 0.12 6.73 5.50
CA MET A 73 1.19 6.43 4.55
C MET A 73 2.21 7.57 4.35
N GLN A 74 2.05 8.67 5.08
CA GLN A 74 2.96 9.81 5.09
C GLN A 74 4.15 9.57 6.03
N VAL A 75 4.89 8.50 5.77
CA VAL A 75 5.96 8.02 6.65
C VAL A 75 7.22 8.89 6.49
N VAL A 76 7.57 9.64 7.54
CA VAL A 76 8.79 10.46 7.61
C VAL A 76 9.95 9.79 8.35
N SER A 77 9.68 8.66 9.01
CA SER A 77 10.60 7.89 9.84
C SER A 77 11.29 6.74 9.07
N ASP A 78 11.78 5.75 9.79
CA ASP A 78 12.24 4.48 9.23
C ASP A 78 11.16 3.86 8.35
N LEU A 79 11.55 3.36 7.18
CA LEU A 79 10.61 2.72 6.26
C LEU A 79 11.34 1.81 5.27
N THR A 80 10.61 0.86 4.71
CA THR A 80 11.09 -0.02 3.64
C THR A 80 10.14 0.01 2.44
N ILE A 81 10.67 0.12 1.22
CA ILE A 81 9.91 -0.02 -0.03
C ILE A 81 10.47 -1.19 -0.83
N ALA A 82 9.60 -2.07 -1.31
CA ALA A 82 9.92 -3.18 -2.20
C ALA A 82 9.12 -3.10 -3.50
N ALA A 83 9.70 -3.59 -4.60
CA ALA A 83 8.99 -3.82 -5.85
C ALA A 83 9.68 -4.92 -6.66
N LEU A 84 8.90 -5.81 -7.26
CA LEU A 84 9.36 -6.64 -8.37
C LEU A 84 9.26 -5.80 -9.65
N ILE A 85 10.37 -5.59 -10.36
CA ILE A 85 10.42 -4.70 -11.53
C ILE A 85 11.13 -5.33 -12.71
N LYS A 86 10.75 -4.88 -13.91
CA LYS A 86 11.45 -5.13 -15.18
C LYS A 86 11.47 -3.85 -16.00
N PRO A 87 12.56 -3.06 -15.99
CA PRO A 87 12.66 -1.90 -16.85
C PRO A 87 12.65 -2.32 -18.33
N THR A 88 11.76 -1.78 -19.15
CA THR A 88 11.63 -2.13 -20.58
C THR A 88 11.89 -0.94 -21.50
N GLY A 89 11.91 0.28 -20.94
CA GLY A 89 12.19 1.50 -21.70
C GLY A 89 13.25 2.39 -21.05
N THR A 90 13.27 3.67 -21.41
CA THR A 90 14.37 4.57 -21.01
C THR A 90 14.56 4.65 -19.48
N MET A 91 15.78 4.37 -19.03
CA MET A 91 16.23 4.55 -17.65
C MET A 91 17.05 5.83 -17.46
N SER A 92 17.13 6.72 -18.47
CA SER A 92 17.86 7.99 -18.35
C SER A 92 17.09 9.00 -17.51
N GLY A 93 17.80 9.78 -16.69
CA GLY A 93 17.19 10.65 -15.71
C GLY A 93 16.41 9.86 -14.65
N SER A 94 15.60 10.56 -13.85
CA SER A 94 14.80 9.96 -12.79
C SER A 94 13.66 9.12 -13.36
N ARG A 95 13.45 7.92 -12.83
CA ARG A 95 12.31 7.04 -13.16
C ARG A 95 11.72 6.52 -11.87
N TYR A 96 10.58 7.08 -11.47
CA TYR A 96 9.95 6.80 -10.19
C TYR A 96 8.98 5.63 -10.29
N ILE A 97 9.08 4.70 -9.34
CA ILE A 97 8.36 3.42 -9.32
C ILE A 97 7.27 3.46 -8.26
N PHE A 98 7.56 3.97 -7.07
CA PHE A 98 6.61 3.98 -5.96
C PHE A 98 6.92 5.16 -5.04
N SER A 99 6.00 6.12 -4.94
CA SER A 99 6.26 7.42 -4.30
C SER A 99 5.09 7.91 -3.47
N CYS A 100 5.38 8.61 -2.36
CA CYS A 100 4.47 9.57 -1.73
C CYS A 100 4.92 10.97 -2.12
N SER A 101 4.21 11.54 -3.11
CA SER A 101 4.64 12.77 -3.79
C SER A 101 3.45 13.49 -4.41
N SER A 102 3.55 14.81 -4.51
CA SER A 102 2.65 15.65 -5.32
C SER A 102 3.47 16.54 -6.26
N SER A 103 2.76 17.30 -7.11
CA SER A 103 3.39 18.30 -7.96
C SER A 103 3.54 19.61 -7.21
N GLY A 104 4.77 20.08 -7.00
CA GLY A 104 5.03 21.39 -6.41
C GLY A 104 6.46 21.53 -5.89
N GLU A 105 6.76 22.72 -5.37
CA GLU A 105 8.06 23.10 -4.79
C GLU A 105 7.85 23.74 -3.40
N THR A 106 6.73 23.40 -2.75
CA THR A 106 6.36 23.90 -1.43
C THR A 106 6.52 22.80 -0.40
N GLN A 107 6.68 23.17 0.87
CA GLN A 107 6.76 22.19 1.94
C GLN A 107 5.57 21.21 1.95
N SER A 108 4.34 21.69 1.70
CA SER A 108 3.14 20.84 1.63
C SER A 108 3.11 19.85 0.46
N THR A 109 3.93 20.07 -0.58
CA THR A 109 4.03 19.20 -1.76
C THR A 109 5.34 18.40 -1.80
N ASN A 110 6.16 18.52 -0.75
CA ASN A 110 7.46 17.87 -0.67
C ASN A 110 7.33 16.35 -0.82
N TYR A 111 8.23 15.72 -1.57
CA TYR A 111 8.31 14.27 -1.66
C TYR A 111 8.71 13.68 -0.31
N LEU A 112 7.85 12.86 0.31
CA LEU A 112 8.17 12.22 1.58
C LEU A 112 9.09 11.02 1.40
N TRP A 113 8.88 10.29 0.31
CA TRP A 113 9.71 9.18 -0.12
C TRP A 113 9.38 8.83 -1.55
N SER A 114 10.39 8.35 -2.28
CA SER A 114 10.22 7.83 -3.63
C SER A 114 11.31 6.82 -3.94
N LEU A 115 10.88 5.60 -4.27
CA LEU A 115 11.72 4.56 -4.82
C LEU A 115 11.79 4.73 -6.34
N GLY A 116 13.01 4.75 -6.90
CA GLY A 116 13.19 4.87 -8.34
C GLY A 116 14.54 4.42 -8.85
N ILE A 117 14.78 4.74 -10.12
CA ILE A 117 16.03 4.56 -10.85
C ILE A 117 16.50 5.93 -11.36
N VAL A 118 17.81 6.16 -11.45
CA VAL A 118 18.40 7.33 -12.10
C VAL A 118 19.56 6.93 -12.99
N ASP A 119 19.44 7.16 -14.30
CA ASP A 119 20.47 6.77 -15.28
C ASP A 119 20.89 5.29 -15.14
N GLY A 120 19.90 4.41 -14.92
CA GLY A 120 20.11 2.98 -14.67
C GLY A 120 20.70 2.63 -13.30
N LYS A 121 20.79 3.57 -12.36
CA LYS A 121 21.29 3.36 -10.98
C LYS A 121 20.16 3.40 -9.95
N PHE A 122 20.42 2.90 -8.74
CA PHE A 122 19.49 3.09 -7.62
C PHE A 122 19.19 4.56 -7.37
N ARG A 123 17.96 4.85 -6.98
CA ARG A 123 17.55 6.16 -6.50
C ARG A 123 16.58 6.02 -5.33
N TRP A 124 16.85 6.78 -4.30
CA TRP A 124 15.91 7.17 -3.28
C TRP A 124 15.83 8.69 -3.26
N PHE A 125 14.62 9.24 -3.36
CA PHE A 125 14.40 10.68 -3.39
C PHE A 125 13.40 11.11 -2.33
N GLN A 126 13.69 12.23 -1.67
CA GLN A 126 12.79 12.89 -0.75
C GLN A 126 13.16 14.38 -0.65
N GLU A 127 12.29 15.18 -0.06
CA GLU A 127 12.46 16.63 0.09
C GLU A 127 12.24 17.07 1.53
N TYR A 128 12.89 18.18 1.89
CA TYR A 128 12.81 18.80 3.21
C TYR A 128 12.73 20.32 3.08
N SER A 129 12.31 21.00 4.15
CA SER A 129 12.12 22.46 4.15
C SER A 129 11.20 22.89 3.00
N SER A 130 11.49 24.00 2.31
CA SER A 130 10.76 24.45 1.13
C SER A 130 11.35 23.83 -0.15
N GLY A 131 11.01 22.56 -0.46
CA GLY A 131 11.39 21.90 -1.71
C GLY A 131 12.88 21.57 -1.87
N SER A 132 13.63 21.43 -0.76
CA SER A 132 15.05 21.09 -0.85
C SER A 132 15.26 19.58 -0.99
N ASN A 133 16.05 19.17 -1.98
CA ASN A 133 16.24 17.76 -2.30
C ASN A 133 17.23 17.06 -1.36
N ALA A 134 16.84 15.89 -0.84
CA ALA A 134 17.73 14.91 -0.21
C ALA A 134 17.68 13.61 -1.02
N ASP A 135 18.75 13.31 -1.72
CA ASP A 135 18.81 12.22 -2.70
C ASP A 135 19.92 11.23 -2.34
N ALA A 136 19.61 9.94 -2.37
CA ALA A 136 20.56 8.85 -2.21
C ALA A 136 20.60 8.04 -3.52
N LYS A 137 21.73 8.10 -4.22
CA LYS A 137 21.91 7.49 -5.55
C LYS A 137 22.94 6.38 -5.51
N GLY A 138 22.64 5.28 -6.19
CA GLY A 138 23.60 4.22 -6.48
C GLY A 138 24.77 4.75 -7.32
N SER A 139 25.88 4.03 -7.28
CA SER A 139 27.10 4.40 -8.00
C SER A 139 27.70 3.25 -8.79
N SER A 140 27.49 2.00 -8.34
CA SER A 140 28.17 0.83 -8.88
C SER A 140 27.20 -0.10 -9.59
N PHE A 141 26.13 -0.53 -8.92
CA PHE A 141 25.11 -1.39 -9.52
C PHE A 141 24.44 -0.69 -10.71
N THR A 142 24.14 -1.43 -11.78
CA THR A 142 23.41 -0.89 -12.95
C THR A 142 22.26 -1.83 -13.29
N PHE A 143 21.05 -1.29 -13.36
CA PHE A 143 19.91 -1.98 -13.92
C PHE A 143 20.09 -2.14 -15.44
N GLU A 144 19.74 -3.32 -15.92
CA GLU A 144 19.70 -3.66 -17.34
C GLU A 144 18.26 -3.71 -17.83
N LEU A 145 18.03 -3.31 -19.07
CA LEU A 145 16.71 -3.47 -19.70
C LEU A 145 16.34 -4.95 -19.83
N ASP A 146 15.04 -5.19 -19.78
CA ASP A 146 14.40 -6.50 -19.97
C ASP A 146 14.84 -7.58 -18.97
N LYS A 147 15.48 -7.17 -17.87
CA LYS A 147 15.85 -8.04 -16.76
C LYS A 147 14.99 -7.75 -15.55
N GLU A 148 14.61 -8.82 -14.86
CA GLU A 148 13.74 -8.78 -13.69
C GLU A 148 14.57 -8.65 -12.40
N TYR A 149 14.11 -7.81 -11.49
CA TYR A 149 14.75 -7.53 -10.22
C TYR A 149 13.71 -7.44 -9.13
N PHE A 150 13.96 -8.11 -8.00
CA PHE A 150 13.29 -7.76 -6.75
C PHE A 150 14.11 -6.65 -6.08
N TYR A 151 13.66 -5.40 -6.25
CA TYR A 151 14.35 -4.19 -5.83
C TYR A 151 13.76 -3.66 -4.53
N LEU A 152 14.63 -3.39 -3.56
CA LEU A 152 14.27 -2.93 -2.23
C LEU A 152 15.13 -1.74 -1.80
N ALA A 153 14.53 -0.79 -1.08
CA ALA A 153 15.25 0.26 -0.37
C ALA A 153 14.78 0.32 1.09
N VAL A 154 15.73 0.27 2.02
CA VAL A 154 15.49 0.39 3.46
C VAL A 154 16.07 1.72 3.95
N ARG A 155 15.20 2.64 4.39
CA ARG A 155 15.60 3.93 4.96
C ARG A 155 15.77 3.82 6.47
N ASP A 156 17.00 4.07 6.92
CA ASP A 156 17.34 4.33 8.32
C ASP A 156 17.30 5.85 8.55
N SER A 157 16.20 6.31 9.16
CA SER A 157 15.95 7.72 9.42
C SER A 157 16.79 8.29 10.55
N THR A 158 17.37 7.44 11.39
CA THR A 158 18.25 7.87 12.49
C THR A 158 19.65 8.15 11.93
N ASN A 159 20.23 7.18 11.23
CA ASN A 159 21.59 7.25 10.69
C ASN A 159 21.69 7.96 9.34
N LYS A 160 20.56 8.33 8.74
CA LYS A 160 20.47 8.99 7.43
C LYS A 160 21.09 8.16 6.31
N VAL A 161 20.75 6.88 6.27
CA VAL A 161 21.24 5.91 5.28
C VAL A 161 20.07 5.24 4.58
N VAL A 162 20.22 5.00 3.29
CA VAL A 162 19.36 4.10 2.51
C VAL A 162 20.20 2.91 2.07
N ASN A 163 19.75 1.72 2.43
CA ASN A 163 20.33 0.45 1.99
C ASN A 163 19.53 -0.07 0.80
N PHE A 164 20.19 -0.25 -0.35
CA PHE A 164 19.59 -0.76 -1.57
C PHE A 164 19.90 -2.25 -1.74
N TYR A 165 18.86 -3.04 -1.94
CA TYR A 165 18.93 -4.48 -2.12
C TYR A 165 18.41 -4.86 -3.50
N VAL A 166 19.04 -5.87 -4.10
CA VAL A 166 18.55 -6.53 -5.31
C VAL A 166 18.57 -8.03 -5.06
N ASN A 167 17.45 -8.70 -5.34
CA ASN A 167 17.35 -10.16 -5.26
C ASN A 167 17.81 -10.71 -3.90
N GLY A 168 17.39 -10.05 -2.81
CA GLY A 168 17.71 -10.44 -1.44
C GLY A 168 19.08 -9.99 -0.93
N VAL A 169 19.95 -9.43 -1.77
CA VAL A 169 21.35 -9.09 -1.43
C VAL A 169 21.52 -7.57 -1.32
N LEU A 170 22.25 -7.11 -0.30
CA LEU A 170 22.64 -5.70 -0.15
C LEU A 170 23.67 -5.34 -1.23
N GLU A 171 23.34 -4.40 -2.10
CA GLU A 171 24.22 -3.95 -3.18
C GLU A 171 24.95 -2.67 -2.80
N GLU A 172 24.23 -1.66 -2.29
CA GLU A 172 24.83 -0.37 -1.93
C GLU A 172 24.15 0.26 -0.71
N SER A 173 24.94 0.87 0.17
CA SER A 173 24.47 1.77 1.23
C SER A 173 24.82 3.21 0.88
N LYS A 174 23.85 4.11 0.92
CA LYS A 174 24.02 5.53 0.55
C LYS A 174 23.51 6.44 1.64
N SER A 175 24.32 7.42 2.03
CA SER A 175 23.92 8.47 2.94
C SER A 175 23.04 9.51 2.25
N TYR A 176 22.11 10.10 3.00
CA TYR A 176 21.42 11.32 2.62
C TYR A 176 21.56 12.38 3.73
N THR A 177 21.10 13.61 3.47
CA THR A 177 21.42 14.77 4.34
C THR A 177 20.36 15.04 5.40
N TYR A 178 19.07 15.03 5.03
CA TYR A 178 17.96 15.39 5.92
C TYR A 178 16.79 14.42 5.76
N ASN A 179 16.09 14.15 6.87
CA ASN A 179 14.79 13.47 6.82
C ASN A 179 13.76 14.37 6.14
N PRO A 180 12.74 13.78 5.51
CA PRO A 180 11.72 14.58 4.85
C PRO A 180 10.89 15.37 5.86
N THR A 181 10.29 16.46 5.38
CA THR A 181 9.34 17.28 6.15
C THR A 181 8.22 17.74 5.23
N GLY A 182 7.00 17.93 5.75
CA GLY A 182 5.89 18.41 4.92
C GLY A 182 5.17 17.27 4.21
N GLY A 183 4.74 17.51 2.96
CA GLY A 183 4.14 16.48 2.09
C GLY A 183 2.82 15.92 2.61
N GLU A 184 2.13 16.64 3.49
CA GLU A 184 0.97 16.14 4.21
C GLU A 184 -0.30 16.03 3.35
N ASP A 185 -0.23 16.47 2.09
CA ASP A 185 -1.30 16.37 1.09
C ASP A 185 -0.94 15.39 -0.04
N ASN A 186 0.15 14.63 0.11
CA ASN A 186 0.64 13.78 -0.98
C ASN A 186 -0.15 12.47 -1.09
N PRO A 187 -0.67 12.12 -2.28
CA PRO A 187 -1.11 10.76 -2.55
C PRO A 187 0.08 9.83 -2.69
N ILE A 188 -0.21 8.54 -2.75
CA ILE A 188 0.74 7.55 -3.23
C ILE A 188 0.56 7.36 -4.73
N THR A 189 1.69 7.23 -5.41
CA THR A 189 1.76 7.03 -6.85
C THR A 189 2.54 5.77 -7.20
N LEU A 190 1.98 4.99 -8.12
CA LEU A 190 2.54 3.74 -8.64
C LEU A 190 2.98 3.97 -10.08
N GLY A 191 4.23 3.61 -10.41
CA GLY A 191 4.84 3.73 -11.72
C GLY A 191 5.16 5.15 -12.18
N GLY A 192 5.11 6.14 -11.28
CA GLY A 192 5.48 7.51 -11.58
C GLY A 192 5.32 8.46 -10.42
N VAL A 193 5.02 9.72 -10.75
CA VAL A 193 4.70 10.81 -9.83
C VAL A 193 3.54 11.62 -10.41
N ALA A 194 2.82 12.34 -9.55
CA ALA A 194 1.62 13.09 -9.93
C ALA A 194 1.83 14.09 -11.10
N SER A 195 3.05 14.60 -11.30
CA SER A 195 3.36 15.54 -12.40
C SER A 195 3.38 14.89 -13.79
N GLY A 196 3.40 13.56 -13.87
CA GLY A 196 3.54 12.79 -15.12
C GLY A 196 4.91 12.87 -15.80
N SER A 197 5.86 13.61 -15.22
CA SER A 197 7.26 13.63 -15.64
C SER A 197 8.04 12.55 -14.88
N ASN A 198 9.09 11.97 -15.47
CA ASN A 198 9.95 10.99 -14.79
C ASN A 198 9.26 9.67 -14.38
N SER A 199 8.20 9.27 -15.07
CA SER A 199 7.48 8.01 -14.84
C SER A 199 8.33 6.79 -15.20
N PHE A 200 8.13 5.68 -14.49
CA PHE A 200 8.79 4.41 -14.76
C PHE A 200 8.29 3.80 -16.08
N ASN A 201 9.22 3.24 -16.86
CA ASN A 201 8.94 2.56 -18.12
C ASN A 201 9.34 1.08 -17.99
N GLY A 202 8.37 0.22 -17.68
CA GLY A 202 8.64 -1.16 -17.31
C GLY A 202 7.45 -1.88 -16.69
N HIS A 203 7.65 -3.16 -16.41
CA HIS A 203 6.70 -3.96 -15.64
C HIS A 203 7.00 -3.79 -14.16
N ALA A 204 5.95 -3.76 -13.33
CA ALA A 204 6.08 -3.83 -11.88
C ALA A 204 4.99 -4.72 -11.28
N ALA A 205 5.33 -5.39 -10.18
CA ALA A 205 4.42 -6.17 -9.35
C ALA A 205 4.93 -6.13 -7.89
N GLU A 206 4.11 -6.60 -6.96
CA GLU A 206 4.53 -6.80 -5.56
C GLU A 206 5.13 -5.55 -4.91
N LEU A 207 4.52 -4.38 -5.18
CA LEU A 207 4.94 -3.11 -4.57
C LEU A 207 4.52 -3.10 -3.10
N MET A 208 5.47 -3.05 -2.18
CA MET A 208 5.21 -3.09 -0.74
C MET A 208 5.80 -1.87 -0.05
N LEU A 209 5.05 -1.35 0.93
CA LEU A 209 5.49 -0.29 1.85
C LEU A 209 5.44 -0.83 3.28
N PHE A 210 6.52 -0.67 4.03
CA PHE A 210 6.59 -0.94 5.46
C PHE A 210 7.00 0.35 6.18
N ASP A 211 6.40 0.63 7.32
CA ASP A 211 6.70 1.77 8.20
C ASP A 211 7.85 1.49 9.18
N TYR A 212 8.71 0.52 8.84
CA TYR A 212 9.88 0.13 9.62
C TYR A 212 10.98 -0.43 8.71
N GLN A 213 12.17 -0.61 9.29
CA GLN A 213 13.30 -1.22 8.59
C GLN A 213 13.17 -2.75 8.55
N LEU A 214 13.04 -3.34 7.35
CA LEU A 214 13.24 -4.78 7.21
C LEU A 214 14.72 -5.13 7.44
N THR A 215 14.94 -6.23 8.15
CA THR A 215 16.27 -6.83 8.34
C THR A 215 16.75 -7.49 7.04
N ALA A 216 18.07 -7.67 6.89
CA ALA A 216 18.64 -8.38 5.74
C ALA A 216 18.07 -9.81 5.61
N GLU A 217 17.81 -10.47 6.73
CA GLU A 217 17.18 -11.79 6.79
C GLU A 217 15.73 -11.76 6.26
N GLN A 218 14.94 -10.76 6.64
CA GLN A 218 13.57 -10.59 6.12
C GLN A 218 13.57 -10.27 4.62
N VAL A 219 14.51 -9.43 4.16
CA VAL A 219 14.68 -9.12 2.74
C VAL A 219 15.03 -10.37 1.93
N MET A 220 15.97 -11.17 2.41
CA MET A 220 16.32 -12.45 1.78
C MET A 220 15.17 -13.46 1.84
N ALA A 221 14.41 -13.50 2.93
CA ALA A 221 13.25 -14.37 3.07
C ALA A 221 12.16 -14.03 2.05
N LEU A 222 11.86 -12.75 1.84
CA LEU A 222 10.91 -12.30 0.80
C LEU A 222 11.36 -12.75 -0.59
N TYR A 223 12.62 -12.52 -0.95
CA TYR A 223 13.17 -12.95 -2.22
C TYR A 223 13.11 -14.47 -2.41
N SER A 224 13.50 -15.21 -1.37
CA SER A 224 13.50 -16.67 -1.39
C SER A 224 12.07 -17.22 -1.51
N ALA A 225 11.10 -16.63 -0.81
CA ALA A 225 9.71 -17.05 -0.92
C ALA A 225 9.13 -16.74 -2.32
N GLY A 226 9.43 -15.56 -2.89
CA GLY A 226 8.98 -15.19 -4.23
C GLY A 226 9.55 -16.09 -5.34
N THR A 227 10.84 -16.40 -5.30
CA THR A 227 11.48 -17.28 -6.30
C THR A 227 11.10 -18.76 -6.17
N ASN A 228 10.70 -19.20 -4.97
CA ASN A 228 10.23 -20.56 -4.72
C ASN A 228 8.70 -20.66 -4.72
N GLN A 229 7.99 -19.67 -5.27
CA GLN A 229 6.57 -19.82 -5.56
C GLN A 229 6.38 -21.04 -6.48
N THR A 230 5.61 -22.00 -6.00
CA THR A 230 5.17 -23.14 -6.80
C THR A 230 3.73 -22.88 -7.21
N VAL A 231 3.32 -23.38 -8.39
CA VAL A 231 1.89 -23.45 -8.75
C VAL A 231 1.16 -24.14 -7.61
N ILE A 232 0.21 -23.42 -7.04
CA ILE A 232 -0.50 -23.81 -5.83
C ILE A 232 -1.99 -23.70 -6.11
N ASN A 233 -2.73 -24.69 -5.63
CA ASN A 233 -4.19 -24.67 -5.71
C ASN A 233 -4.70 -23.39 -5.05
N GLN A 234 -5.44 -22.60 -5.81
CA GLN A 234 -6.14 -21.44 -5.28
C GLN A 234 -7.49 -21.87 -4.71
N TYR A 235 -7.83 -21.29 -3.58
CA TYR A 235 -9.07 -21.51 -2.89
C TYR A 235 -9.79 -20.18 -2.72
N GLN A 236 -11.12 -20.22 -2.79
CA GLN A 236 -11.93 -19.02 -2.67
C GLN A 236 -13.12 -19.20 -1.72
N VAL A 237 -13.53 -18.06 -1.17
CA VAL A 237 -14.87 -17.87 -0.62
C VAL A 237 -15.48 -16.61 -1.23
N SER A 238 -16.75 -16.72 -1.58
CA SER A 238 -17.55 -15.60 -2.06
C SER A 238 -18.84 -15.52 -1.26
N GLY A 239 -19.41 -14.33 -1.19
CA GLY A 239 -20.68 -14.11 -0.52
C GLY A 239 -21.18 -12.69 -0.72
N THR A 240 -22.23 -12.34 0.02
CA THR A 240 -22.86 -11.03 -0.01
C THR A 240 -22.95 -10.44 1.39
N ILE A 241 -22.86 -9.11 1.48
CA ILE A 241 -22.96 -8.37 2.73
C ILE A 241 -24.12 -7.38 2.64
N TYR A 242 -25.00 -7.45 3.64
CA TYR A 242 -26.12 -6.53 3.81
C TYR A 242 -26.12 -5.95 5.22
N GLU A 243 -26.36 -4.65 5.33
CA GLU A 243 -26.66 -3.96 6.58
C GLU A 243 -28.10 -3.49 6.52
N ASP A 244 -28.92 -3.90 7.49
CA ASP A 244 -30.36 -3.60 7.53
C ASP A 244 -31.12 -3.89 6.22
N GLY A 245 -30.69 -4.94 5.51
CA GLY A 245 -31.28 -5.37 4.24
C GLY A 245 -30.80 -4.59 3.01
N ILE A 246 -29.85 -3.66 3.17
CA ILE A 246 -29.23 -2.88 2.10
C ILE A 246 -27.84 -3.44 1.81
N PRO A 247 -27.46 -3.67 0.54
CA PRO A 247 -26.09 -4.04 0.22
C PRO A 247 -25.09 -3.05 0.80
N SER A 248 -24.02 -3.55 1.41
CA SER A 248 -23.03 -2.71 2.07
C SER A 248 -21.61 -3.04 1.63
N GLU A 249 -20.82 -1.99 1.38
CA GLU A 249 -19.38 -2.07 1.10
C GLU A 249 -18.63 -2.19 2.43
N LYS A 250 -18.06 -3.36 2.67
CA LYS A 250 -17.35 -3.72 3.90
C LYS A 250 -16.06 -4.43 3.58
N ASP A 251 -15.11 -4.23 4.46
CA ASP A 251 -13.89 -5.00 4.44
C ASP A 251 -14.19 -6.41 4.93
N VAL A 252 -13.67 -7.39 4.21
CA VAL A 252 -13.89 -8.82 4.45
C VAL A 252 -12.54 -9.49 4.57
N ILE A 253 -12.37 -10.23 5.65
CA ILE A 253 -11.15 -11.01 5.90
C ILE A 253 -11.49 -12.50 5.99
N ALA A 254 -10.62 -13.33 5.42
CA ALA A 254 -10.64 -14.77 5.63
C ALA A 254 -9.41 -15.15 6.47
N CYS A 255 -9.66 -15.88 7.55
CA CYS A 255 -8.61 -16.45 8.39
C CYS A 255 -8.79 -17.96 8.53
N THR A 256 -7.72 -18.67 8.85
CA THR A 256 -7.78 -20.08 9.23
C THR A 256 -8.71 -20.27 10.43
N TRP A 257 -9.54 -21.31 10.43
CA TRP A 257 -10.45 -21.57 11.55
C TRP A 257 -9.70 -22.00 12.83
N GLU A 258 -8.60 -22.75 12.69
CA GLU A 258 -7.87 -23.33 13.81
C GLU A 258 -6.95 -22.33 14.52
N THR A 259 -6.25 -21.49 13.76
CA THR A 259 -5.17 -20.62 14.27
C THR A 259 -5.50 -19.12 14.16
N GLY A 260 -6.50 -18.74 13.35
CA GLY A 260 -6.83 -17.34 13.09
C GLY A 260 -5.81 -16.62 12.21
N GLU A 261 -4.95 -17.35 11.51
CA GLU A 261 -3.97 -16.80 10.57
C GLU A 261 -4.68 -16.21 9.35
N LEU A 262 -4.30 -15.00 8.94
CA LEU A 262 -4.91 -14.31 7.80
C LEU A 262 -4.54 -15.01 6.49
N LEU A 263 -5.55 -15.33 5.68
CA LEU A 263 -5.38 -15.91 4.35
C LEU A 263 -5.60 -14.87 3.24
N ALA A 264 -6.68 -14.09 3.34
CA ALA A 264 -7.03 -13.10 2.33
C ALA A 264 -7.81 -11.93 2.93
N ARG A 265 -7.72 -10.80 2.23
CA ARG A 265 -8.49 -9.58 2.47
C ARG A 265 -9.15 -9.15 1.17
N GLY A 266 -10.32 -8.54 1.27
CA GLY A 266 -11.04 -7.96 0.14
C GLY A 266 -12.12 -7.02 0.65
N ARG A 267 -12.83 -6.38 -0.26
CA ARG A 267 -13.96 -5.50 0.05
C ARG A 267 -15.18 -5.95 -0.73
N SER A 268 -16.35 -5.96 -0.11
CA SER A 268 -17.60 -6.09 -0.86
C SER A 268 -17.84 -4.85 -1.71
N ASN A 269 -18.39 -5.04 -2.90
CA ASN A 269 -18.72 -3.96 -3.82
C ASN A 269 -20.06 -3.28 -3.46
N SER A 270 -20.47 -2.30 -4.27
CA SER A 270 -21.72 -1.53 -4.07
C SER A 270 -23.01 -2.35 -4.14
N VAL A 271 -22.96 -3.60 -4.62
CA VAL A 271 -24.08 -4.56 -4.57
C VAL A 271 -23.91 -5.62 -3.47
N GLY A 272 -22.89 -5.46 -2.62
CA GLY A 272 -22.62 -6.29 -1.45
C GLY A 272 -21.79 -7.53 -1.75
N ASP A 273 -21.43 -7.81 -3.01
CA ASP A 273 -20.70 -9.02 -3.38
C ASP A 273 -19.22 -8.91 -3.00
N TYR A 274 -18.67 -9.96 -2.39
CA TYR A 274 -17.24 -10.11 -2.17
C TYR A 274 -16.71 -11.44 -2.69
N GLN A 275 -15.43 -11.45 -3.02
CA GLN A 275 -14.65 -12.64 -3.36
C GLN A 275 -13.29 -12.52 -2.69
N LEU A 276 -12.89 -13.56 -1.97
CA LEU A 276 -11.59 -13.72 -1.35
C LEU A 276 -10.92 -14.94 -1.96
N ILE A 277 -9.69 -14.78 -2.46
CA ILE A 277 -8.90 -15.84 -3.07
C ILE A 277 -7.55 -15.89 -2.33
N TRP A 278 -7.08 -17.09 -2.04
CA TRP A 278 -5.78 -17.35 -1.43
C TRP A 278 -5.22 -18.68 -1.93
N ASP A 279 -3.96 -18.91 -1.59
CA ASP A 279 -3.22 -20.07 -2.04
C ASP A 279 -3.16 -21.17 -0.96
N THR A 280 -3.09 -22.44 -1.38
CA THR A 280 -2.71 -23.63 -0.58
C THR A 280 -3.60 -24.07 0.60
N TYR A 281 -4.47 -23.22 1.14
CA TYR A 281 -5.27 -23.55 2.33
C TYR A 281 -6.69 -24.05 1.96
N ASP A 282 -6.88 -25.37 2.06
CA ASP A 282 -8.11 -26.09 1.66
C ASP A 282 -9.05 -26.45 2.82
N LYS A 283 -8.68 -26.06 4.04
CA LYS A 283 -9.43 -26.34 5.27
C LYS A 283 -10.46 -25.26 5.58
N GLU A 284 -11.23 -25.49 6.63
CA GLU A 284 -12.25 -24.56 7.10
C GLU A 284 -11.64 -23.20 7.47
N VAL A 285 -12.36 -22.14 7.11
CA VAL A 285 -12.01 -20.75 7.37
C VAL A 285 -13.07 -20.04 8.19
N LEU A 286 -12.64 -18.97 8.86
CA LEU A 286 -13.48 -17.93 9.43
C LEU A 286 -13.50 -16.75 8.46
N VAL A 287 -14.69 -16.36 7.99
CA VAL A 287 -14.88 -15.14 7.20
C VAL A 287 -15.51 -14.08 8.08
N VAL A 288 -14.92 -12.89 8.12
CA VAL A 288 -15.38 -11.79 8.96
C VAL A 288 -15.53 -10.54 8.11
N ALA A 289 -16.75 -9.97 8.09
CA ALA A 289 -16.94 -8.59 7.66
C ALA A 289 -16.65 -7.67 8.84
N VAL A 290 -15.78 -6.69 8.61
CA VAL A 290 -15.30 -5.74 9.63
C VAL A 290 -15.52 -4.31 9.17
N ASP A 291 -15.77 -3.43 10.13
CA ASP A 291 -15.76 -1.99 9.91
C ASP A 291 -14.35 -1.44 10.11
N ASP A 292 -14.04 -0.35 9.41
CA ASP A 292 -12.78 0.36 9.63
C ASP A 292 -12.78 0.99 11.04
N TRP A 293 -11.83 0.52 11.85
CA TRP A 293 -11.62 0.98 13.22
C TRP A 293 -10.97 2.36 13.32
N GLY A 294 -10.45 2.87 12.19
CA GLY A 294 -9.78 4.14 12.07
C GLY A 294 -8.49 4.24 12.88
N THR A 295 -8.01 5.47 13.07
CA THR A 295 -6.94 5.81 14.01
C THR A 295 -7.50 6.51 15.24
N GLN A 296 -6.81 6.44 16.38
CA GLN A 296 -7.26 7.19 17.56
C GLN A 296 -7.02 8.68 17.35
N TRP A 297 -8.04 9.51 17.59
CA TRP A 297 -7.91 10.96 17.51
C TRP A 297 -6.74 11.47 18.36
N GLN A 298 -5.98 12.38 17.76
CA GLN A 298 -4.87 13.14 18.31
C GLN A 298 -5.16 14.66 18.21
N PRO A 299 -4.68 15.46 19.18
CA PRO A 299 -4.79 16.92 19.17
C PRO A 299 -3.87 17.55 18.11
N ASP A 300 -4.22 18.74 17.63
CA ASP A 300 -3.40 19.55 16.71
C ASP A 300 -2.89 18.75 15.49
N THR A 301 -3.70 17.81 15.01
CA THR A 301 -3.30 16.81 14.01
C THR A 301 -4.02 17.08 12.71
N LEU A 302 -3.28 17.06 11.60
CA LEU A 302 -3.86 17.14 10.27
C LEU A 302 -4.56 15.82 9.94
N TYR A 303 -5.85 15.91 9.59
CA TYR A 303 -6.64 14.82 9.03
C TYR A 303 -7.03 15.16 7.60
N GLN A 304 -7.01 14.15 6.75
CA GLN A 304 -7.36 14.26 5.33
C GLN A 304 -8.75 13.70 5.08
N THR A 305 -9.47 14.23 4.08
CA THR A 305 -10.76 13.69 3.65
C THR A 305 -10.64 12.17 3.39
N GLY A 306 -11.52 11.39 3.99
CA GLY A 306 -11.48 9.92 3.96
C GLY A 306 -10.82 9.28 5.17
N ASP A 307 -10.02 10.03 5.96
CA ASP A 307 -9.46 9.50 7.21
C ASP A 307 -10.59 9.13 8.17
N ILE A 308 -10.57 7.89 8.66
CA ILE A 308 -11.48 7.42 9.70
C ILE A 308 -10.74 7.50 11.04
N ILE A 309 -11.37 8.17 12.01
CA ILE A 309 -10.85 8.32 13.36
C ILE A 309 -11.83 7.80 14.40
N ARG A 310 -11.32 7.49 15.59
CA ARG A 310 -12.12 7.13 16.75
C ARG A 310 -11.81 8.03 17.95
N PRO A 311 -12.79 8.23 18.86
CA PRO A 311 -12.56 8.83 20.16
C PRO A 311 -11.44 8.14 20.96
N THR A 312 -10.79 8.87 21.86
CA THR A 312 -9.84 8.29 22.82
C THR A 312 -10.53 7.32 23.80
N THR A 313 -11.81 7.59 24.10
CA THR A 313 -12.71 6.67 24.81
C THR A 313 -13.80 6.20 23.87
N PHE A 314 -13.71 4.95 23.41
CA PHE A 314 -14.63 4.44 22.41
C PHE A 314 -16.07 4.28 22.93
N THR A 315 -17.04 4.81 22.16
CA THR A 315 -18.46 4.84 22.50
C THR A 315 -19.37 4.11 21.51
N GLY A 316 -18.80 3.38 20.53
CA GLY A 316 -19.57 2.69 19.48
C GLY A 316 -19.60 3.38 18.12
N TYR A 317 -18.87 4.49 17.97
CA TYR A 317 -18.87 5.31 16.76
C TYR A 317 -17.45 5.66 16.32
N VAL A 318 -17.28 5.75 15.00
CA VAL A 318 -16.09 6.31 14.33
C VAL A 318 -16.52 7.54 13.52
N TYR A 319 -15.55 8.32 13.09
CA TYR A 319 -15.78 9.60 12.43
C TYR A 319 -14.93 9.66 11.17
N GLU A 320 -15.58 9.79 10.02
CA GLU A 320 -14.91 9.97 8.74
C GLU A 320 -14.70 11.45 8.48
N CYS A 321 -13.46 11.85 8.22
CA CYS A 321 -13.12 13.20 7.81
C CYS A 321 -13.74 13.49 6.43
N THR A 322 -14.57 14.52 6.34
CA THR A 322 -15.22 14.94 5.09
C THR A 322 -14.62 16.21 4.51
N VAL A 323 -13.87 16.96 5.31
CA VAL A 323 -13.10 18.13 4.88
C VAL A 323 -11.76 18.10 5.61
N SER A 324 -10.66 18.00 4.86
CA SER A 324 -9.30 18.03 5.40
C SER A 324 -9.05 19.27 6.26
N GLY A 325 -8.31 19.10 7.34
CA GLY A 325 -7.95 20.19 8.25
C GLY A 325 -7.24 19.69 9.50
N THR A 326 -6.89 20.61 10.39
CA THR A 326 -6.19 20.31 11.64
C THR A 326 -7.20 20.26 12.79
N SER A 327 -7.13 19.23 13.62
CA SER A 327 -7.95 19.14 14.84
C SER A 327 -7.60 20.23 15.86
N ASP A 328 -8.54 20.49 16.77
CA ASP A 328 -8.29 21.32 17.94
C ASP A 328 -7.24 20.69 18.87
N SER A 329 -6.67 21.50 19.76
CA SER A 329 -5.73 21.03 20.79
C SER A 329 -6.41 20.19 21.89
N ASN A 330 -7.74 20.13 21.93
CA ASN A 330 -8.51 19.33 22.90
C ASN A 330 -9.53 18.47 22.15
N GLU A 331 -9.75 17.26 22.68
CA GLU A 331 -10.72 16.34 22.08
C GLU A 331 -12.14 16.90 22.19
N PRO A 332 -12.94 16.87 21.11
CA PRO A 332 -14.30 17.37 21.12
C PRO A 332 -15.23 16.49 21.98
N GLN A 333 -16.40 17.05 22.30
CA GLN A 333 -17.55 16.21 22.68
C GLN A 333 -18.09 15.55 21.41
N TRP A 334 -17.99 14.22 21.36
CA TRP A 334 -18.40 13.43 20.21
C TRP A 334 -19.93 13.39 20.05
N TRP A 335 -20.42 13.73 18.84
CA TRP A 335 -21.83 13.68 18.46
C TRP A 335 -22.18 12.31 17.85
N ILE A 336 -23.46 11.91 17.91
CA ILE A 336 -23.92 10.59 17.44
C ILE A 336 -24.99 10.67 16.33
N GLU A 337 -25.40 11.88 15.95
CA GLU A 337 -26.45 12.08 14.96
C GLU A 337 -25.88 11.87 13.53
N PRO A 338 -26.34 10.85 12.78
CA PRO A 338 -25.67 10.30 11.59
C PRO A 338 -25.53 11.26 10.39
N ASP A 339 -26.30 12.35 10.37
CA ASP A 339 -26.29 13.35 9.30
C ASP A 339 -25.65 14.68 9.71
N GLU A 340 -25.13 14.78 10.93
CA GLU A 340 -24.49 15.99 11.42
C GLU A 340 -23.00 15.96 11.09
N GLN A 341 -22.56 16.92 10.27
CA GLN A 341 -21.14 17.24 10.12
C GLN A 341 -20.77 18.27 11.17
N GLN A 342 -19.78 17.95 12.01
CA GLN A 342 -19.23 18.91 12.95
C GLN A 342 -17.71 19.03 12.78
N GLY A 343 -17.23 20.22 13.11
CA GLY A 343 -15.81 20.54 13.04
C GLY A 343 -15.08 20.12 14.31
N THR A 344 -13.85 19.64 14.14
CA THR A 344 -12.83 19.64 15.19
C THR A 344 -11.67 20.47 14.64
N GLY A 345 -11.45 21.67 15.18
CA GLY A 345 -10.56 22.66 14.59
C GLY A 345 -11.03 23.10 13.21
N THR A 346 -10.18 22.93 12.20
CA THR A 346 -10.51 23.24 10.79
C THR A 346 -10.98 22.02 10.00
N ALA A 347 -10.80 20.79 10.52
CA ALA A 347 -11.32 19.57 9.89
C ALA A 347 -12.81 19.39 10.18
N GLN A 348 -13.55 18.79 9.24
CA GLN A 348 -14.96 18.39 9.42
C GLN A 348 -15.08 16.88 9.38
N PHE A 349 -15.95 16.33 10.24
CA PHE A 349 -16.18 14.90 10.30
C PHE A 349 -17.65 14.54 10.19
N LYS A 350 -17.94 13.35 9.67
CA LYS A 350 -19.25 12.70 9.68
C LYS A 350 -19.19 11.47 10.58
N VAL A 351 -20.15 11.34 11.48
CA VAL A 351 -20.23 10.16 12.36
C VAL A 351 -20.71 8.92 11.59
N LYS A 352 -20.12 7.77 11.91
CA LYS A 352 -20.52 6.44 11.43
C LYS A 352 -20.64 5.49 12.62
N PRO A 353 -21.74 4.74 12.77
CA PRO A 353 -21.80 3.62 13.70
C PRO A 353 -20.69 2.63 13.39
N PHE A 354 -19.99 2.15 14.41
CA PHE A 354 -19.02 1.08 14.27
C PHE A 354 -19.72 -0.24 14.60
N ASN A 355 -20.06 -0.99 13.56
CA ASN A 355 -20.85 -2.20 13.70
C ASN A 355 -19.98 -3.35 14.22
N ARG A 356 -20.64 -4.26 14.96
CA ARG A 356 -19.97 -5.48 15.41
C ARG A 356 -19.58 -6.31 14.19
N PRO A 357 -18.38 -6.92 14.18
CA PRO A 357 -17.98 -7.79 13.09
C PRO A 357 -19.01 -8.89 12.83
N LEU A 358 -19.37 -9.09 11.57
CA LEU A 358 -20.21 -10.21 11.15
C LEU A 358 -19.31 -11.37 10.77
N ALA A 359 -19.34 -12.43 11.57
CA ALA A 359 -18.52 -13.61 11.37
C ALA A 359 -19.36 -14.78 10.82
N HIS A 360 -18.84 -15.46 9.81
CA HIS A 360 -19.35 -16.71 9.28
C HIS A 360 -18.27 -17.78 9.38
N ALA A 361 -18.52 -18.80 10.19
CA ALA A 361 -17.63 -19.95 10.37
C ALA A 361 -18.39 -21.19 10.88
N PRO A 362 -17.86 -22.40 10.63
CA PRO A 362 -16.78 -22.69 9.68
C PRO A 362 -17.28 -22.65 8.23
N VAL A 363 -16.48 -22.09 7.32
CA VAL A 363 -16.75 -22.10 5.87
C VAL A 363 -15.73 -22.99 5.18
N LYS A 364 -16.19 -23.92 4.34
CA LYS A 364 -15.29 -24.72 3.50
C LYS A 364 -15.03 -23.95 2.19
N PRO A 365 -13.77 -23.62 1.86
CA PRO A 365 -13.48 -22.90 0.63
C PRO A 365 -13.61 -23.81 -0.59
N VAL A 366 -13.83 -23.18 -1.75
CA VAL A 366 -13.97 -23.87 -3.03
C VAL A 366 -12.65 -23.76 -3.80
N LEU A 367 -12.17 -24.85 -4.38
CA LEU A 367 -11.03 -24.84 -5.28
C LEU A 367 -11.36 -23.98 -6.51
N VAL A 368 -10.50 -23.02 -6.81
CA VAL A 368 -10.53 -22.24 -8.05
C VAL A 368 -9.97 -23.14 -9.16
N PRO A 369 -10.74 -23.46 -10.21
CA PRO A 369 -10.23 -24.25 -11.32
C PRO A 369 -9.06 -23.53 -12.01
N GLU A 370 -7.98 -24.24 -12.32
CA GLU A 370 -6.93 -23.74 -13.21
C GLU A 370 -7.57 -23.37 -14.56
N SER A 371 -7.29 -22.16 -15.06
CA SER A 371 -7.81 -21.62 -16.31
C SER A 371 -7.10 -22.14 -17.57
#